data_AF-A0A844CRI9-F1
#
_entry.id   AF-A0A844CRI9-F1
#
_cell.length_a   1.000
_cell.length_b   1.000
_cell.length_c   1.000
_cell.angle_alpha   90.00
_cell.angle_beta   90.00
_cell.angle_gamma   90.00
#
_symmetry.space_group_name_H-M   'P 1'
#
loop_
_entity.id
_entity.type
_entity.pdbx_description
1 polymer ?
#
loop_
_entity_poly.entity_id
_entity_poly.type
_entity_poly.pdbx_seq_one_letter_code
_entity_poly.pdbx_strand_id
1 'polypeptide(L)'
;MTDDDRQETRLEAAFEAARAARPEPSAELMARVLADAEAAQAGFAPAPAPRPRSGYLRQFFETLGGWPAMAGLTAAGVAGIWLGVSPDVGLSDALASYLGAGDTASYTVDVMPGAELGLAWDEGAL
;
A
#
# COMPACT_ATOMS: atom_id res chain seq x y z
N MET A 1 51.26 14.08 2.87
CA MET A 1 51.41 13.69 1.46
C MET A 1 52.36 12.50 1.32
N THR A 2 53.64 12.61 1.68
CA THR A 2 54.68 11.57 1.43
C THR A 2 54.48 10.20 2.10
N ASP A 3 53.66 10.09 3.15
CA ASP A 3 53.41 8.81 3.82
C ASP A 3 52.39 7.94 3.05
N ASP A 4 51.46 8.59 2.34
CA ASP A 4 50.43 7.93 1.54
C ASP A 4 51.05 7.26 0.31
N ASP A 5 51.91 8.00 -0.41
CA ASP A 5 52.68 7.51 -1.57
C ASP A 5 53.53 6.27 -1.22
N ARG A 6 54.07 6.23 0.01
CA ARG A 6 54.85 5.10 0.50
C ARG A 6 53.96 3.88 0.80
N GLN A 7 52.74 4.09 1.28
CA GLN A 7 51.78 3.03 1.51
C GLN A 7 51.27 2.44 0.19
N GLU A 8 50.91 3.29 -0.78
CA GLU A 8 50.50 2.87 -2.13
C GLU A 8 51.59 2.04 -2.81
N THR A 9 52.85 2.48 -2.73
CA THR A 9 54.00 1.75 -3.31
C THR A 9 54.16 0.36 -2.67
N ARG A 10 53.95 0.24 -1.34
CA ARG A 10 54.02 -1.05 -0.63
C ARG A 10 52.85 -1.97 -0.99
N LEU A 11 51.66 -1.41 -1.15
CA LEU A 11 50.46 -2.13 -1.59
C LEU A 11 50.64 -2.68 -3.00
N GLU A 12 51.12 -1.87 -3.95
CA GLU A 12 51.36 -2.31 -5.32
C GLU A 12 52.38 -3.45 -5.36
N ALA A 13 53.48 -3.34 -4.61
CA ALA A 13 54.47 -4.41 -4.50
C ALA A 13 53.88 -5.71 -3.89
N ALA A 14 53.00 -5.61 -2.91
CA ALA A 14 52.32 -6.76 -2.31
C ALA A 14 51.32 -7.40 -3.30
N PHE A 15 50.57 -6.60 -4.06
CA PHE A 15 49.65 -7.10 -5.07
C PHE A 15 50.38 -7.76 -6.25
N GLU A 16 51.53 -7.24 -6.66
CA GLU A 16 52.35 -7.85 -7.70
C GLU A 16 52.91 -9.21 -7.24
N ALA A 17 53.40 -9.28 -6.00
CA ALA A 17 53.83 -10.55 -5.40
C ALA A 17 52.69 -11.58 -5.32
N ALA A 18 51.49 -11.16 -4.94
CA ALA A 18 50.31 -12.04 -4.90
C ALA A 18 49.86 -12.48 -6.31
N ARG A 19 49.99 -11.62 -7.33
CA ARG A 19 49.69 -11.98 -8.73
C ARG A 19 50.69 -12.98 -9.32
N ALA A 20 51.94 -12.93 -8.89
CA ALA A 20 53.00 -13.86 -9.30
C ALA A 20 52.85 -15.23 -8.63
N ALA A 21 52.52 -15.24 -7.34
CA ALA A 21 52.22 -16.46 -6.60
C ALA A 21 50.73 -16.81 -6.71
N ARG A 22 50.31 -17.42 -7.82
CA ARG A 22 48.96 -17.99 -7.96
C ARG A 22 48.97 -19.48 -7.59
N PRO A 23 48.79 -19.84 -6.31
CA PRO A 23 48.56 -21.24 -5.95
C PRO A 23 47.23 -21.67 -6.58
N GLU A 24 47.26 -22.81 -7.27
CA GLU A 24 46.04 -23.41 -7.78
C GLU A 24 45.24 -23.99 -6.59
N PRO A 25 43.93 -23.71 -6.49
CA PRO A 25 43.10 -24.29 -5.44
C PRO A 25 43.08 -25.82 -5.59
N SER A 26 43.00 -26.53 -4.46
CA SER A 26 42.94 -27.99 -4.51
C SER A 26 41.67 -28.48 -5.20
N ALA A 27 41.76 -29.60 -5.91
CA ALA A 27 40.61 -30.20 -6.58
C ALA A 27 39.45 -30.49 -5.62
N GLU A 28 39.75 -30.87 -4.37
CA GLU A 28 38.76 -31.11 -3.33
C GLU A 28 38.01 -29.83 -2.93
N LEU A 29 38.73 -28.71 -2.77
CA LEU A 29 38.12 -27.42 -2.48
C LEU A 29 37.20 -26.99 -3.63
N MET A 30 37.66 -27.14 -4.88
CA MET A 30 36.87 -26.79 -6.05
C MET A 30 35.59 -27.63 -6.15
N ALA A 31 35.68 -28.93 -5.88
CA ALA A 31 34.51 -29.82 -5.87
C ALA A 31 33.47 -29.38 -4.83
N ARG A 32 33.91 -28.96 -3.64
CA ARG A 32 33.00 -28.43 -2.60
C ARG A 32 32.36 -27.11 -3.00
N VAL A 33 33.12 -26.19 -3.60
CA VAL A 33 32.59 -24.91 -4.10
C VAL A 33 31.53 -25.13 -5.19
N LEU A 34 31.77 -26.07 -6.11
CA LEU A 34 30.79 -26.39 -7.16
C LEU A 34 29.52 -27.00 -6.59
N ALA A 35 29.63 -27.92 -5.62
CA ALA A 35 28.46 -28.50 -4.95
C ALA A 35 27.63 -27.44 -4.20
N ASP A 36 28.30 -26.49 -3.52
CA ASP A 36 27.63 -25.36 -2.85
C ASP A 36 26.96 -24.41 -3.85
N ALA A 37 27.64 -24.12 -4.98
CA ALA A 37 27.09 -23.31 -6.05
C ALA A 37 25.83 -23.94 -6.65
N GLU A 38 25.80 -25.26 -6.87
CA GLU A 38 24.61 -25.99 -7.32
C GLU A 38 23.47 -25.89 -6.31
N ALA A 39 23.77 -26.03 -5.01
CA ALA A 39 22.77 -25.87 -3.95
C ALA A 39 22.20 -24.45 -3.88
N ALA A 40 23.05 -23.43 -4.04
CA ALA A 40 22.63 -22.03 -4.12
C ALA A 40 21.80 -21.77 -5.39
N GLN A 41 22.17 -22.38 -6.52
CA GLN A 41 21.47 -22.25 -7.79
C GLN A 41 20.09 -22.89 -7.79
N ALA A 42 19.90 -23.99 -7.06
CA ALA A 42 18.60 -24.63 -6.89
C ALA A 42 17.54 -23.69 -6.26
N GLY A 43 17.97 -22.65 -5.53
CA GLY A 43 17.10 -21.62 -4.97
C GLY A 43 16.80 -20.44 -5.90
N PHE A 44 17.48 -20.31 -7.03
CA PHE A 44 17.20 -19.24 -7.98
C PHE A 44 15.99 -19.59 -8.84
N ALA A 45 14.84 -19.00 -8.50
CA ALA A 45 13.70 -18.99 -9.40
C ALA A 45 14.10 -18.29 -10.73
N PRO A 46 13.65 -18.78 -11.90
CA PRO A 46 13.90 -18.11 -13.16
C PRO A 46 13.43 -16.66 -13.08
N ALA A 47 14.27 -15.73 -13.54
CA ALA A 47 13.94 -14.32 -13.56
C ALA A 47 12.57 -14.15 -14.26
N PRO A 48 11.58 -13.51 -13.62
CA PRO A 48 10.27 -13.34 -14.24
C PRO A 48 10.45 -12.61 -15.57
N ALA A 49 9.81 -13.12 -16.62
CA ALA A 49 9.82 -12.49 -17.94
C ALA A 49 9.50 -10.99 -17.81
N PRO A 50 10.14 -10.12 -18.61
CA PRO A 50 9.90 -8.68 -18.54
C PRO A 50 8.40 -8.42 -18.72
N ARG A 51 7.75 -7.99 -17.64
CA ARG A 51 6.32 -7.69 -17.66
C ARG A 51 6.11 -6.52 -18.63
N PRO A 52 5.10 -6.57 -19.52
CA PRO A 52 4.76 -5.42 -20.34
C PRO A 52 4.55 -4.23 -19.43
N ARG A 53 5.10 -3.06 -19.79
CA ARG A 53 4.96 -1.81 -19.05
C ARG A 53 3.47 -1.54 -18.84
N SER A 54 2.95 -1.94 -17.68
CA SER A 54 1.58 -1.70 -17.32
C SER A 54 1.41 -0.18 -17.21
N GLY A 55 0.39 0.37 -17.89
CA GLY A 55 0.14 1.81 -17.84
C GLY A 55 -0.04 2.29 -16.40
N TYR A 56 0.25 3.56 -16.12
CA TYR A 56 0.23 4.16 -14.78
C TYR A 56 -1.00 3.79 -13.93
N LEU A 57 -2.17 3.65 -14.56
CA LEU A 57 -3.41 3.21 -13.90
C LEU A 57 -3.32 1.80 -13.32
N ARG A 58 -2.73 0.86 -14.06
CA ARG A 58 -2.57 -0.52 -13.58
C ARG A 58 -1.52 -0.60 -12.47
N GLN A 59 -0.49 0.22 -12.51
CA GLN A 59 0.44 0.35 -11.38
C GLN A 59 -0.25 0.94 -10.14
N PHE A 60 -1.13 1.93 -10.31
CA PHE A 60 -1.93 2.50 -9.22
C PHE A 60 -2.89 1.46 -8.61
N PHE A 61 -3.57 0.67 -9.44
CA PHE A 61 -4.41 -0.44 -8.96
C PHE A 61 -3.59 -1.56 -8.30
N GLU A 62 -2.42 -1.90 -8.82
CA GLU A 62 -1.51 -2.87 -8.19
C GLU A 62 -1.01 -2.35 -6.83
N THR A 63 -0.72 -1.06 -6.69
CA THR A 63 -0.35 -0.45 -5.38
C THR A 63 -1.48 -0.41 -4.38
N LEU A 64 -2.74 -0.32 -4.85
CA LEU A 64 -3.92 -0.34 -3.98
C LEU A 64 -4.31 -1.75 -3.51
N GLY A 65 -3.66 -2.80 -4.01
CA GLY A 65 -3.95 -4.20 -3.66
C GLY A 65 -4.55 -5.03 -4.80
N GLY A 66 -4.65 -4.47 -6.00
CA GLY A 66 -5.11 -5.15 -7.21
C GLY A 66 -6.63 -5.30 -7.30
N TRP A 67 -7.07 -6.33 -8.03
CA TRP A 67 -8.48 -6.67 -8.22
C TRP A 67 -9.33 -6.77 -6.93
N PRO A 68 -8.84 -7.31 -5.79
CA PRO A 68 -9.66 -7.36 -4.57
C PRO A 68 -9.95 -5.97 -3.99
N ALA A 69 -9.05 -4.98 -4.15
CA ALA A 69 -9.31 -3.61 -3.72
C ALA A 69 -10.45 -2.96 -4.52
N MET A 70 -10.51 -3.21 -5.82
CA MET A 70 -11.60 -2.74 -6.69
C MET A 70 -12.94 -3.41 -6.40
N ALA A 71 -12.91 -4.71 -6.09
CA ALA A 71 -14.10 -5.42 -5.64
C ALA A 71 -14.64 -4.84 -4.33
N GLY A 72 -13.75 -4.56 -3.36
CA GLY A 72 -14.11 -3.90 -2.11
C GLY A 72 -14.66 -2.49 -2.30
N LEU A 73 -14.03 -1.66 -3.13
CA LEU A 73 -14.49 -0.30 -3.45
C LEU A 73 -15.89 -0.30 -4.10
N THR A 74 -16.11 -1.23 -5.03
CA THR A 74 -17.41 -1.37 -5.71
C THR A 74 -18.48 -1.83 -4.72
N ALA A 75 -18.17 -2.85 -3.90
CA ALA A 75 -19.10 -3.33 -2.88
C ALA A 75 -19.42 -2.26 -1.82
N ALA A 76 -18.43 -1.49 -1.37
CA ALA A 76 -18.62 -0.36 -0.47
C ALA A 76 -19.45 0.75 -1.10
N GLY A 77 -19.26 1.05 -2.39
CA GLY A 77 -20.08 2.00 -3.14
C GLY A 77 -21.54 1.56 -3.26
N VAL A 78 -21.77 0.29 -3.61
CA VAL A 78 -23.14 -0.29 -3.67
C VAL A 78 -23.78 -0.30 -2.29
N ALA A 79 -23.03 -0.66 -1.24
CA ALA A 79 -23.51 -0.61 0.14
C ALA A 79 -23.85 0.82 0.58
N GLY A 80 -23.02 1.81 0.22
CA GLY A 80 -23.28 3.22 0.51
C GLY A 80 -24.53 3.75 -0.20
N ILE A 81 -24.72 3.37 -1.47
CA ILE A 81 -25.95 3.71 -2.23
C ILE A 81 -27.17 3.03 -1.58
N TRP A 82 -27.06 1.74 -1.24
CA TRP A 82 -28.13 0.99 -0.59
C TRP A 82 -28.55 1.61 0.75
N LEU A 83 -27.57 1.96 1.59
CA LEU A 83 -27.80 2.61 2.88
C LEU A 83 -28.33 4.05 2.73
N GLY A 84 -27.91 4.77 1.69
CA GLY A 84 -28.33 6.15 1.45
C GLY A 84 -29.73 6.28 0.84
N VAL A 85 -30.15 5.33 0.01
CA VAL A 85 -31.46 5.36 -0.67
C VAL A 85 -32.61 4.97 0.27
N SER A 86 -32.34 4.18 1.31
CA SER A 86 -33.38 3.65 2.18
C SER A 86 -33.03 3.83 3.67
N PRO A 87 -33.25 5.02 4.25
CA PRO A 87 -32.96 5.26 5.67
C PRO A 87 -33.86 4.46 6.64
N ASP A 88 -34.98 3.88 6.15
CA ASP A 88 -36.02 3.27 6.99
C ASP A 88 -36.06 1.73 6.94
N VAL A 89 -34.98 1.07 6.49
CA VAL A 89 -34.94 -0.41 6.43
C VAL A 89 -34.57 -1.04 7.78
N GLY A 90 -35.32 -0.75 8.84
CA GLY A 90 -35.17 -1.40 10.16
C GLY A 90 -33.79 -1.26 10.82
N LEU A 91 -32.86 -0.53 10.19
CA LEU A 91 -31.50 -0.31 10.68
C LEU A 91 -31.53 0.62 11.89
N SER A 92 -32.45 1.57 11.90
CA SER A 92 -32.79 2.43 13.05
C SER A 92 -33.20 1.60 14.26
N ASP A 93 -34.10 0.63 14.10
CA ASP A 93 -34.60 -0.25 15.17
C ASP A 93 -33.53 -1.23 15.68
N ALA A 94 -32.73 -1.79 14.77
CA ALA A 94 -31.60 -2.67 15.12
C ALA A 94 -30.48 -1.91 15.85
N LEU A 95 -30.22 -0.65 15.44
CA LEU A 95 -29.21 0.20 16.06
C LEU A 95 -29.69 0.74 17.42
N ALA A 96 -30.97 1.11 17.52
CA ALA A 96 -31.64 1.53 18.75
C ALA A 96 -31.63 0.42 19.82
N SER A 97 -31.93 -0.82 19.44
CA SER A 97 -31.84 -1.98 20.33
C SER A 97 -30.40 -2.30 20.74
N TYR A 98 -29.42 -2.19 19.84
CA TYR A 98 -28.00 -2.44 20.16
C TYR A 98 -27.38 -1.37 21.07
N LEU A 99 -27.72 -0.09 20.88
CA LEU A 99 -27.27 1.01 21.73
C LEU A 99 -28.02 1.09 23.06
N GLY A 100 -29.02 0.23 23.29
CA GLY A 100 -29.92 0.30 24.46
C GLY A 100 -30.81 1.55 24.45
N ALA A 101 -30.84 2.29 23.35
CA ALA A 101 -31.67 3.46 23.14
C ALA A 101 -33.03 3.01 22.60
N GLY A 102 -33.82 2.32 23.42
CA GLY A 102 -35.22 2.06 23.10
C GLY A 102 -35.96 3.39 22.92
N ASP A 103 -36.56 3.56 21.74
CA ASP A 103 -37.45 4.65 21.34
C ASP A 103 -37.05 6.03 21.87
N THR A 104 -35.97 6.60 21.33
CA THR A 104 -35.77 8.05 21.46
C THR A 104 -36.74 8.70 20.48
N ALA A 105 -38.00 8.80 20.87
CA ALA A 105 -38.97 9.68 20.22
C ALA A 105 -38.25 11.01 20.00
N SER A 106 -38.01 11.35 18.74
CA SER A 106 -37.32 12.58 18.38
C SER A 106 -38.25 13.73 18.74
N TYR A 107 -38.19 14.17 19.99
CA TYR A 107 -38.75 15.44 20.41
C TYR A 107 -37.92 16.51 19.71
N THR A 108 -38.34 16.88 18.50
CA THR A 108 -37.94 18.14 17.89
C THR A 108 -38.46 19.22 18.83
N VAL A 109 -37.60 19.72 19.71
CA VAL A 109 -37.87 20.94 20.46
C VAL A 109 -37.87 22.06 19.43
N ASP A 110 -39.06 22.58 19.13
CA ASP A 110 -39.18 23.81 18.36
C ASP A 110 -38.50 24.92 19.15
N VAL A 111 -37.32 25.37 18.69
CA VAL A 111 -36.52 26.40 19.35
C VAL A 111 -37.16 27.79 19.15
N MET A 112 -38.12 27.93 18.23
CA MET A 112 -38.87 29.17 18.00
C MET A 112 -40.31 28.90 17.51
N PRO A 113 -41.25 28.58 18.42
CA PRO A 113 -42.65 28.55 18.08
C PRO A 113 -43.12 29.98 17.80
N GLY A 114 -43.36 30.28 16.52
CA GLY A 114 -43.83 31.59 16.06
C GLY A 114 -42.83 32.43 15.27
N ALA A 115 -41.66 31.90 14.88
CA ALA A 115 -40.90 32.50 13.78
C ALA A 115 -41.50 32.05 12.44
N GLU A 116 -42.65 32.61 12.08
CA GLU A 116 -42.91 32.78 10.65
C GLU A 116 -41.72 33.55 10.07
N LEU A 117 -40.90 32.87 9.27
CA LEU A 117 -39.91 33.53 8.43
C LEU A 117 -40.70 34.48 7.52
N GLY A 118 -40.82 35.72 7.98
CA GLY A 118 -41.40 36.82 7.25
C GLY A 118 -40.61 37.03 5.98
N LEU A 119 -40.96 36.27 4.94
CA LEU A 119 -40.84 36.65 3.55
C LEU A 119 -41.84 37.80 3.31
N ALA A 120 -41.69 38.89 4.05
CA ALA A 120 -42.17 40.19 3.64
C ALA A 120 -41.16 40.70 2.61
N TRP A 121 -41.11 40.01 1.48
CA TRP A 121 -40.71 40.63 0.24
C TRP A 121 -41.75 41.70 -0.02
N ASP A 122 -41.27 42.93 0.07
CA ASP A 122 -41.80 44.14 -0.54
C ASP A 122 -42.71 43.85 -1.75
N GLU A 123 -44.02 43.97 -1.56
CA GLU A 123 -44.97 44.20 -2.66
C GLU A 123 -45.82 45.43 -2.30
N GLY A 124 -45.15 46.57 -2.26
CA GLY A 124 -45.83 47.83 -2.52
C GLY A 124 -46.17 47.94 -4.01
N ALA A 125 -47.41 47.63 -4.39
CA ALA A 125 -48.07 48.25 -5.54
C ALA A 125 -49.58 47.94 -5.60
N LEU A 126 -50.34 49.04 -5.60
CA LEU A 126 -51.76 49.23 -5.94
C LEU A 126 -52.77 49.10 -4.80
#